data_AF-A0A3N5UTK2-F1
#
_entry.id   AF-A0A3N5UTK2-F1
#
_cell.length_a   1.000
_cell.length_b   1.000
_cell.length_c   1.000
_cell.angle_alpha   90.00
_cell.angle_beta   90.00
_cell.angle_gamma   90.00
#
_symmetry.space_group_name_H-M   'P 1'
#
loop_
_entity.id
_entity.type
_entity.pdbx_description
1 polymer ?
#
loop_
_entity_poly.entity_id
_entity_poly.type
_entity_poly.pdbx_seq_one_letter_code
_entity_poly.pdbx_strand_id
1 'polypeptide(L)'
;NRLKLTEKTKREAIRIFSLVQHSRISIGKNPRAFAGAIIYIASQDCNEFLRQVEVCQVADISTVSLRKRCKEIKTILDGQQ
;
A
#
# COMPACT_ATOMS: atom_id res chain seq x y z
N ASN A 1 6.28 7.31 -14.03
CA ASN A 1 6.02 5.97 -13.46
C ASN A 1 7.34 5.31 -13.05
N ARG A 2 7.69 5.26 -11.75
CA ARG A 2 8.94 4.61 -11.29
C ARG A 2 8.81 3.09 -11.10
N LEU A 3 7.61 2.59 -10.81
CA LEU A 3 7.33 1.16 -10.54
C LEU A 3 6.69 0.40 -11.72
N LYS A 4 6.57 1.02 -12.90
CA LYS A 4 5.97 0.43 -14.13
C LYS A 4 4.63 -0.32 -13.93
N LEU A 5 3.82 0.11 -12.97
CA LEU A 5 2.51 -0.47 -12.68
C LEU A 5 1.51 -0.23 -13.80
N THR A 6 0.66 -1.21 -14.08
CA THR A 6 -0.47 -1.05 -15.01
C THR A 6 -1.57 -0.15 -14.43
N GLU A 7 -2.43 0.37 -15.30
CA GLU A 7 -3.62 1.14 -14.88
C GLU A 7 -4.59 0.30 -14.04
N LYS A 8 -4.58 -1.03 -14.17
CA LYS A 8 -5.33 -1.93 -13.29
C LYS A 8 -4.84 -1.79 -11.85
N THR A 9 -3.53 -1.94 -11.62
CA THR A 9 -2.93 -1.84 -10.28
C THR A 9 -3.07 -0.45 -9.68
N LYS A 10 -2.97 0.61 -10.48
CA LYS A 10 -3.20 1.98 -10.01
C LYS A 10 -4.64 2.19 -9.53
N ARG A 11 -5.63 1.71 -10.30
CA ARG A 11 -7.04 1.77 -9.90
C ARG A 11 -7.29 0.98 -8.61
N GLU A 12 -6.67 -0.19 -8.49
CA GLU A 12 -6.77 -1.00 -7.28
C GLU A 12 -6.15 -0.30 -6.06
N ALA A 13 -4.98 0.34 -6.22
CA ALA A 13 -4.39 1.15 -5.16
C ALA A 13 -5.31 2.29 -4.70
N ILE A 14 -5.99 2.97 -5.64
CA ILE A 14 -6.97 4.01 -5.32
C ILE A 14 -8.18 3.40 -4.59
N ARG A 15 -8.67 2.24 -5.02
CA ARG A 15 -9.77 1.52 -4.36
C ARG A 15 -9.42 1.21 -2.90
N ILE A 16 -8.26 0.60 -2.68
CA ILE A 16 -7.76 0.28 -1.34
C ILE A 16 -7.62 1.55 -0.50
N PHE A 17 -7.02 2.62 -1.05
CA PHE A 17 -6.89 3.90 -0.38
C PHE A 17 -8.24 4.44 0.10
N SER A 18 -9.26 4.43 -0.77
CA SER A 18 -10.61 4.88 -0.40
C SER A 18 -11.22 4.04 0.72
N LEU A 19 -10.98 2.72 0.75
CA LEU A 19 -11.46 1.86 1.85
C LEU A 19 -10.79 2.23 3.18
N VAL A 20 -9.46 2.43 3.18
CA VAL A 20 -8.71 2.72 4.42
C VAL A 20 -8.73 4.19 4.83
N GLN A 21 -9.12 5.12 3.96
CA GLN A 21 -9.30 6.53 4.30
C GLN A 21 -10.32 6.72 5.42
N HIS A 22 -11.36 5.88 5.44
CA HIS A 22 -12.43 5.95 6.44
C HIS A 22 -12.01 5.47 7.84
N SER A 23 -10.92 4.70 7.96
CA SER A 23 -10.57 4.01 9.21
C SER A 23 -9.63 4.78 10.15
N ARG A 24 -9.41 6.09 9.94
CA ARG A 24 -8.53 6.98 10.75
C ARG A 24 -7.08 6.49 10.93
N ILE A 25 -6.67 5.38 10.32
CA ILE A 25 -5.33 4.80 10.53
C ILE A 25 -4.20 5.61 9.91
N SER A 26 -4.51 6.58 9.05
CA SER A 26 -3.53 7.48 8.42
C SER A 26 -3.12 8.63 9.34
N ILE A 27 -3.86 8.91 10.41
CA ILE A 27 -3.63 10.06 11.30
C ILE A 27 -2.31 9.88 12.07
N GLY A 28 -1.41 10.85 11.93
CA GLY A 28 -0.10 10.88 12.61
C GLY A 28 0.94 9.89 12.05
N LYS A 29 0.63 9.20 10.94
CA LYS A 29 1.55 8.21 10.33
C LYS A 29 2.22 8.78 9.09
N ASN A 30 3.41 8.26 8.78
CA ASN A 30 4.17 8.69 7.60
C ASN A 30 3.36 8.40 6.32
N PRO A 31 2.98 9.44 5.54
CA PRO A 31 2.15 9.28 4.34
C PRO A 31 2.87 8.52 3.22
N ARG A 32 4.20 8.61 3.14
CA ARG A 32 5.01 7.83 2.17
C ARG A 32 4.97 6.34 2.50
N ALA A 33 5.10 5.99 3.78
CA ALA A 33 4.98 4.60 4.21
C ALA A 33 3.58 4.03 3.97
N PHE A 34 2.56 4.87 4.15
CA PHE A 34 1.17 4.50 3.88
C PHE A 34 0.91 4.26 2.39
N ALA A 35 1.30 5.22 1.54
CA ALA A 35 1.16 5.10 0.09
C ALA A 35 1.95 3.90 -0.47
N GLY A 36 3.18 3.69 0.01
CA GLY A 36 3.99 2.53 -0.36
C GLY A 36 3.32 1.20 -0.01
N ALA A 37 2.70 1.10 1.17
CA ALA A 37 1.99 -0.11 1.58
C ALA A 37 0.74 -0.38 0.74
N ILE A 38 -0.03 0.65 0.41
CA ILE A 38 -1.20 0.53 -0.47
C ILE A 38 -0.78 0.04 -1.86
N ILE A 39 0.25 0.65 -2.43
CA ILE A 39 0.79 0.26 -3.74
C ILE A 39 1.26 -1.19 -3.70
N TYR A 40 2.00 -1.58 -2.66
CA TYR A 40 2.48 -2.95 -2.50
C TYR A 40 1.32 -3.95 -2.45
N ILE A 41 0.28 -3.69 -1.66
CA ILE A 41 -0.88 -4.60 -1.55
C ILE A 41 -1.63 -4.69 -2.88
N ALA A 42 -1.95 -3.55 -3.51
CA ALA A 42 -2.62 -3.51 -4.80
C ALA A 42 -1.85 -4.29 -5.88
N SER A 43 -0.51 -4.24 -5.83
CA SER A 43 0.34 -4.97 -6.75
C SER A 43 0.21 -6.48 -6.55
N GLN A 44 0.13 -6.97 -5.30
CA GLN A 44 -0.12 -8.39 -5.03
C GLN A 44 -1.50 -8.81 -5.55
N ASP A 45 -2.53 -8.01 -5.29
CA ASP A 45 -3.92 -8.31 -5.67
C ASP A 45 -4.10 -8.32 -7.20
N CYS A 46 -3.28 -7.57 -7.92
CA CYS A 46 -3.28 -7.51 -9.39
C CYS A 46 -2.31 -8.50 -10.06
N ASN A 47 -1.66 -9.41 -9.32
CA ASN A 47 -0.60 -10.32 -9.80
C ASN A 47 0.64 -9.59 -10.37
N GLU A 48 0.88 -8.35 -9.95
CA GLU A 48 2.09 -7.58 -10.25
C GLU A 48 2.99 -7.57 -9.01
N PHE A 49 3.67 -8.68 -8.76
CA PHE A 49 4.43 -8.92 -7.53
C PHE A 49 5.68 -8.03 -7.41
N LEU A 50 5.50 -6.77 -7.00
CA LEU A 50 6.58 -5.88 -6.65
C LEU A 50 7.33 -6.39 -5.42
N ARG A 51 8.65 -6.24 -5.42
CA ARG A 51 9.45 -6.54 -4.24
C ARG A 51 9.33 -5.40 -3.24
N GLN A 52 9.26 -5.74 -1.95
CA GLN A 52 9.19 -4.74 -0.86
C GLN A 52 10.33 -3.72 -0.95
N VAL A 53 11.53 -4.16 -1.31
CA VAL A 53 12.71 -3.29 -1.46
C VAL A 53 12.53 -2.25 -2.56
N GLU A 54 11.87 -2.57 -3.66
CA GLU A 54 11.63 -1.65 -4.78
C GLU A 54 10.66 -0.53 -4.36
N VAL A 55 9.60 -0.92 -3.64
CA VAL A 55 8.64 0.03 -3.07
C VAL A 55 9.31 0.92 -2.04
N CYS A 56 10.13 0.35 -1.15
CA CYS A 56 10.87 1.09 -0.13
C CYS A 56 11.85 2.10 -0.71
N GLN A 57 12.58 1.73 -1.78
CA GLN A 57 13.51 2.62 -2.47
C GLN A 57 12.80 3.80 -3.12
N VAL A 58 11.64 3.58 -3.73
CA VAL A 58 10.86 4.65 -4.37
C VAL A 58 10.18 5.56 -3.35
N ALA A 59 9.69 4.98 -2.25
CA ALA A 59 9.00 5.72 -1.18
C ALA A 59 9.96 6.34 -0.15
N ASP A 60 11.25 6.00 -0.19
CA ASP A 60 12.27 6.40 0.79
C ASP A 60 11.83 6.09 2.23
N ILE A 61 11.58 4.79 2.47
CA ILE A 61 11.14 4.23 3.75
C ILE A 61 11.87 2.93 4.07
N SER A 62 11.84 2.51 5.33
CA SER A 62 12.34 1.19 5.72
C SER A 62 11.36 0.06 5.40
N THR A 63 11.88 -1.15 5.17
CA THR A 63 11.06 -2.37 4.99
C THR A 63 10.21 -2.68 6.23
N VAL A 64 10.70 -2.35 7.43
CA VAL A 64 9.94 -2.50 8.67
C VAL A 64 8.73 -1.57 8.71
N SER A 65 8.91 -0.31 8.27
CA SER A 65 7.82 0.67 8.15
C SER A 65 6.78 0.20 7.13
N LEU A 66 7.22 -0.30 5.97
CA LEU A 66 6.33 -0.85 4.95
C LEU A 66 5.52 -2.03 5.51
N ARG A 67 6.16 -3.02 6.11
CA ARG A 67 5.49 -4.21 6.66
C ARG A 67 4.48 -3.88 7.75
N LYS A 68 4.81 -2.95 8.66
CA LYS A 68 3.86 -2.47 9.69
C LYS A 68 2.61 -1.88 9.06
N ARG A 69 2.76 -1.02 8.05
CA ARG A 69 1.62 -0.41 7.34
C ARG A 69 0.83 -1.43 6.54
N CYS A 70 1.48 -2.37 5.86
CA CYS A 70 0.78 -3.43 5.14
C CYS A 70 -0.09 -4.28 6.07
N LYS A 71 0.43 -4.65 7.26
CA LYS A 71 -0.34 -5.42 8.24
C LYS A 71 -1.58 -4.67 8.70
N GLU A 72 -1.44 -3.38 9.05
CA GLU A 72 -2.56 -2.54 9.49
C GLU A 72 -3.63 -2.38 8.41
N ILE A 73 -3.22 -2.16 7.16
CA ILE A 73 -4.14 -2.04 6.03
C ILE A 73 -4.88 -3.37 5.80
N LYS A 74 -4.16 -4.51 5.81
CA LYS A 74 -4.79 -5.83 5.64
C LYS A 74 -5.82 -6.13 6.71
N THR A 75 -5.52 -5.85 7.99
CA THR A 75 -6.50 -6.03 9.08
C THR A 75 -7.81 -5.28 8.84
N ILE A 76 -7.77 -4.12 8.16
CA ILE A 76 -8.96 -3.34 7.83
C ILE A 76 -9.70 -3.93 6.63
N LEU A 77 -8.96 -4.39 5.61
CA LEU A 77 -9.54 -5.04 4.45
C LEU A 77 -10.22 -6.37 4.84
N ASP A 78 -9.59 -7.14 5.73
CA ASP A 78 -10.12 -8.42 6.23
C ASP A 78 -11.34 -8.21 7.16
N GLY A 79 -11.37 -7.12 7.93
CA GLY A 79 -12.49 -6.76 8.81
C GLY A 79 -13.71 -6.16 8.12
N GLN A 80 -13.73 -6.11 6.78
CA GLN A 80 -14.85 -5.66 5.96
C GLN A 80 -15.52 -6.82 5.18
N GLN A 81 -15.22 -8.08 5.55
CA GLN A 81 -15.91 -9.28 5.07
C GLN A 81 -17.10 -9.66 5.95
#